data_AF-A0A1X1Z819-F1
#
_entry.id   AF-A0A1X1Z819-F1
#
_cell.length_a   1.000
_cell.length_b   1.000
_cell.length_c   1.000
_cell.angle_alpha   90.00
_cell.angle_beta   90.00
_cell.angle_gamma   90.00
#
_symmetry.space_group_name_H-M   'P 1'
#
loop_
_entity.id
_entity.type
_entity.pdbx_description
1 polymer ?
#
loop_
_entity_poly.entity_id
_entity_poly.type
_entity_poly.pdbx_seq_one_letter_code
_entity_poly.pdbx_strand_id
1 'polypeptide(L)'
;MGVLRFLWQRVLAFDRLGARIPQLIQTWLTEFFFVMPLTFFIGKVIDIHGALGVPGTGERLDGTFWGALVVSLVFGFFFVRSLVRPRMVQGSWTPTVHADIGPVTVYGGNPAWRVTYPYLTSHPSYALLLLITAPIPAVMWAATANQGDSTFYWRACGIVGLIIIAGMALTRVLAWYVFRFGRRQLDTQLHGLGISQRRLGWEIAWKPVLVLVILMYAVVCIPLAGLWLKEQRAIAALPVVTAADAEHPGEYRRVKGTVASKPVYWAPLGLGRGGNNYAGAGVLVALASGGEALVLADSMAVPDFKGMMSRVHNGQLTATGKVIDAVTPDQRKYYGFDEDAFPVPPSAGRVVLLLSQP
;
A
#
# COMPACT_ATOMS: atom_id res chain seq x y z
N MET A 1 -27.33 6.03 22.72
CA MET A 1 -26.97 7.29 22.01
C MET A 1 -26.07 8.23 22.83
N GLY A 2 -26.20 8.37 24.15
CA GLY A 2 -25.41 9.32 24.95
C GLY A 2 -23.88 9.12 24.93
N VAL A 3 -23.40 7.87 24.97
CA VAL A 3 -21.96 7.55 24.89
C VAL A 3 -21.38 7.89 23.52
N LEU A 4 -22.11 7.57 22.43
CA LEU A 4 -21.75 7.97 21.07
C LEU A 4 -21.73 9.49 20.91
N ARG A 5 -22.72 10.21 21.44
CA ARG A 5 -22.76 11.68 21.42
C ARG A 5 -21.62 12.30 22.24
N PHE A 6 -21.28 11.70 23.38
CA PHE A 6 -20.13 12.10 24.20
C PHE A 6 -18.80 11.86 23.48
N LEU A 7 -18.62 10.69 22.88
CA LEU A 7 -17.45 10.37 22.05
C LEU A 7 -17.36 11.32 20.85
N TRP A 8 -18.47 11.59 20.17
CA TRP A 8 -18.56 12.44 18.98
C TRP A 8 -18.29 13.93 19.30
N GLN A 9 -18.92 14.48 20.34
CA GLN A 9 -18.88 15.90 20.66
C GLN A 9 -17.74 16.29 21.60
N ARG A 10 -17.34 15.42 22.52
CA ARG A 10 -16.32 15.73 23.54
C ARG A 10 -14.97 15.08 23.30
N VAL A 11 -14.93 13.82 22.87
CA VAL A 11 -13.66 13.10 22.63
C VAL A 11 -13.09 13.41 21.24
N LEU A 12 -13.93 13.32 20.21
CA LEU A 12 -13.56 13.62 18.82
C LEU A 12 -13.79 15.08 18.42
N ALA A 13 -14.51 15.85 19.25
CA ALA A 13 -14.89 17.25 19.00
C ALA A 13 -15.28 17.52 17.54
N PHE A 14 -16.07 16.60 16.94
CA PHE A 14 -16.36 16.59 15.51
C PHE A 14 -17.07 17.87 15.06
N ASP A 15 -17.83 18.51 15.94
CA ASP A 15 -18.49 19.80 15.67
C ASP A 15 -17.48 20.94 15.41
N ARG A 16 -16.27 20.87 15.97
CA ARG A 16 -15.19 21.87 15.78
C ARG A 16 -14.12 21.40 14.80
N LEU A 17 -13.84 20.10 14.77
CA LEU A 17 -12.80 19.49 13.93
C LEU A 17 -13.34 19.11 12.55
N GLY A 18 -14.57 18.60 12.49
CA GLY A 18 -15.28 18.21 11.28
C GLY A 18 -15.50 19.36 10.31
N ALA A 19 -15.72 20.58 10.84
CA ALA A 19 -15.82 21.80 10.03
C ALA A 19 -14.59 22.01 9.13
N ARG A 20 -13.40 21.58 9.55
CA ARG A 20 -12.13 21.80 8.83
C ARG A 20 -11.74 20.64 7.92
N ILE A 21 -12.41 19.48 8.02
CA ILE A 21 -12.15 18.31 7.18
C ILE A 21 -12.20 18.65 5.69
N PRO A 22 -13.20 19.40 5.17
CA PRO A 22 -13.24 19.74 3.74
C PRO A 22 -11.98 20.45 3.25
N GLN A 23 -11.43 21.38 4.03
CA GLN A 23 -10.20 22.08 3.68
C GLN A 23 -8.96 21.18 3.74
N LEU A 24 -8.86 20.31 4.75
CA LEU A 24 -7.77 19.34 4.83
C LEU A 24 -7.83 18.37 3.64
N ILE A 25 -9.02 17.94 3.23
CA ILE A 25 -9.23 17.11 2.04
C ILE A 25 -8.84 17.87 0.78
N GLN A 26 -9.22 19.14 0.61
CA GLN A 26 -8.81 19.95 -0.54
C GLN A 26 -7.28 20.10 -0.62
N THR A 27 -6.63 20.31 0.53
CA THR A 27 -5.18 20.40 0.64
C THR A 27 -4.54 19.07 0.25
N TRP A 28 -5.05 17.97 0.81
CA TRP A 28 -4.61 16.62 0.47
C TRP A 28 -4.83 16.28 -1.01
N LEU A 29 -5.98 16.62 -1.61
CA LEU A 29 -6.26 16.39 -3.03
C LEU A 29 -5.28 17.15 -3.92
N THR A 30 -4.96 18.40 -3.58
CA THR A 30 -3.95 19.18 -4.30
C THR A 30 -2.59 18.47 -4.27
N GLU A 31 -2.20 17.97 -3.10
CA GLU A 31 -0.95 17.21 -2.95
C GLU A 31 -1.00 15.86 -3.66
N PHE A 32 -2.13 15.17 -3.62
CA PHE A 32 -2.36 13.89 -4.28
C PHE A 32 -2.24 14.01 -5.80
N PHE A 33 -2.88 15.01 -6.41
CA PHE A 33 -2.78 15.28 -7.84
C PHE A 33 -1.43 15.86 -8.27
N PHE A 34 -0.62 16.34 -7.33
CA PHE A 34 0.79 16.62 -7.61
C PHE A 34 1.62 15.33 -7.59
N VAL A 35 1.56 14.57 -6.50
CA VAL A 35 2.39 13.38 -6.23
C VAL A 35 2.11 12.24 -7.20
N MET A 36 0.86 11.79 -7.28
CA MET A 36 0.55 10.53 -7.97
C MET A 36 0.82 10.62 -9.47
N PRO A 37 0.39 11.67 -10.19
CA PRO A 37 0.70 11.78 -11.61
C PRO A 37 2.21 11.94 -11.87
N LEU A 38 2.94 12.67 -11.03
CA LEU A 38 4.40 12.78 -11.13
C LEU A 38 5.09 11.42 -10.96
N THR A 39 4.62 10.65 -9.97
CA THR A 39 5.12 9.33 -9.63
C THR A 39 5.00 8.39 -10.83
N PHE A 40 3.81 8.33 -11.44
CA PHE A 40 3.59 7.48 -12.61
C PHE A 40 4.35 7.95 -13.84
N PHE A 41 4.47 9.26 -14.05
CA PHE A 41 5.26 9.80 -15.16
C PHE A 41 6.75 9.41 -15.03
N ILE A 42 7.38 9.73 -13.91
CA ILE A 42 8.79 9.41 -13.66
C ILE A 42 8.98 7.89 -13.63
N GLY A 43 8.07 7.15 -12.99
CA GLY A 43 8.06 5.70 -12.99
C GLY A 43 8.06 5.13 -14.40
N LYS A 44 7.26 5.68 -15.32
CA LYS A 44 7.23 5.24 -16.73
C LYS A 44 8.49 5.61 -17.48
N VAL A 45 9.08 6.78 -17.21
CA VAL A 45 10.39 7.14 -17.79
C VAL A 45 11.47 6.14 -17.38
N ILE A 46 11.53 5.78 -16.09
CA ILE A 46 12.47 4.76 -15.57
C ILE A 46 12.17 3.40 -16.20
N ASP A 47 10.89 3.04 -16.32
CA ASP A 47 10.42 1.81 -16.93
C ASP A 47 10.89 1.63 -18.37
N ILE A 48 10.82 2.70 -19.17
CA ILE A 48 11.24 2.73 -20.58
C ILE A 48 12.75 2.53 -20.73
N HIS A 49 13.55 3.16 -19.87
CA HIS A 49 15.02 3.10 -19.95
C HIS A 49 15.62 1.87 -19.22
N GLY A 50 14.89 1.33 -18.25
CA GLY A 50 15.37 0.29 -17.34
C GLY A 50 16.20 0.88 -16.20
N ALA A 51 16.20 0.19 -15.06
CA ALA A 51 17.07 0.47 -13.93
C ALA A 51 17.20 -0.76 -13.03
N LEU A 52 18.15 -0.74 -12.08
CA LEU A 52 18.32 -1.80 -11.08
C LEU A 52 18.53 -3.20 -11.68
N GLY A 53 19.22 -3.27 -12.83
CA GLY A 53 19.45 -4.53 -13.55
C GLY A 53 18.28 -5.02 -14.39
N VAL A 54 17.14 -4.32 -14.40
CA VAL A 54 16.00 -4.63 -15.27
C VAL A 54 16.13 -3.87 -16.58
N PRO A 55 16.11 -4.56 -17.75
CA PRO A 55 16.18 -3.89 -19.04
C PRO A 55 14.94 -3.02 -19.30
N GLY A 56 15.13 -1.89 -19.99
CA GLY A 56 14.03 -0.99 -20.36
C GLY A 56 13.03 -1.61 -21.34
N THR A 57 11.78 -1.13 -21.34
CA THR A 57 10.80 -1.58 -22.34
C THR A 57 11.09 -1.01 -23.73
N GLY A 58 11.81 0.11 -23.83
CA GLY A 58 12.07 0.82 -25.09
C GLY A 58 10.82 1.46 -25.71
N GLU A 59 9.69 1.45 -25.01
CA GLU A 59 8.44 2.05 -25.48
C GLU A 59 8.54 3.58 -25.54
N ARG A 60 7.66 4.20 -26.32
CA ARG A 60 7.49 5.65 -26.31
C ARG A 60 6.52 6.07 -25.21
N LEU A 61 6.72 7.27 -24.66
CA LEU A 61 5.75 7.86 -23.73
C LEU A 61 4.45 8.19 -24.47
N ASP A 62 3.37 7.54 -24.06
CA ASP A 62 2.02 7.84 -24.53
C ASP A 62 1.48 9.17 -23.97
N GLY A 63 0.49 9.75 -24.66
CA GLY A 63 -0.20 10.97 -24.29
C GLY A 63 -0.79 10.94 -22.88
N THR A 64 -1.18 9.76 -22.38
CA THR A 64 -1.66 9.58 -21.00
C THR A 64 -0.61 10.03 -19.97
N PHE A 65 0.66 9.67 -20.17
CA PHE A 65 1.75 10.04 -19.25
C PHE A 65 2.11 11.52 -19.37
N TRP A 66 2.07 12.08 -20.58
CA TRP A 66 2.22 13.53 -20.76
C TRP A 66 1.09 14.32 -20.08
N GLY A 67 -0.16 13.84 -20.19
CA GLY A 67 -1.30 14.41 -19.46
C GLY A 67 -1.10 14.35 -17.95
N ALA A 68 -0.60 13.22 -17.42
CA ALA A 68 -0.26 13.07 -16.01
C ALA A 68 0.79 14.10 -15.56
N LEU A 69 1.82 14.35 -16.37
CA LEU A 69 2.82 15.39 -16.09
C LEU A 69 2.17 16.78 -16.03
N VAL A 70 1.31 17.13 -16.99
CA VAL A 70 0.62 18.44 -17.01
C VAL A 70 -0.22 18.64 -15.75
N VAL A 71 -1.00 17.63 -15.36
CA VAL A 71 -1.79 17.66 -14.11
C VAL A 71 -0.86 17.88 -12.92
N SER A 72 0.24 17.12 -12.83
CA SER A 72 1.21 17.28 -11.76
C SER A 72 1.78 18.70 -11.70
N LEU A 73 2.18 19.28 -12.83
CA LEU A 73 2.75 20.62 -12.88
C LEU A 73 1.76 21.70 -12.40
N VAL A 74 0.48 21.60 -12.78
CA VAL A 74 -0.57 22.53 -12.33
C VAL A 74 -0.75 22.46 -10.82
N PHE A 75 -0.90 21.27 -10.26
CA PHE A 75 -1.10 21.09 -8.81
C PHE A 75 0.20 21.37 -8.02
N GLY A 76 1.35 21.03 -8.58
CA GLY A 76 2.68 21.36 -8.06
C GLY A 76 2.91 22.87 -7.95
N PHE A 77 2.44 23.64 -8.94
CA PHE A 77 2.46 25.11 -8.85
C PHE A 77 1.66 25.62 -7.65
N PHE A 78 0.44 25.09 -7.42
CA PHE A 78 -0.36 25.48 -6.26
C PHE A 78 0.28 25.08 -4.93
N PHE A 79 0.89 23.90 -4.86
CA PHE A 79 1.66 23.45 -3.70
C PHE A 79 2.85 24.38 -3.42
N VAL A 80 3.70 24.65 -4.40
CA VAL A 80 4.87 25.54 -4.22
C VAL A 80 4.43 26.96 -3.86
N ARG A 81 3.39 27.47 -4.52
CA ARG A 81 2.81 28.79 -4.22
C ARG A 81 2.34 28.88 -2.77
N SER A 82 1.69 27.84 -2.24
CA SER A 82 1.21 27.81 -0.86
C SER A 82 2.36 27.76 0.15
N LEU A 83 3.49 27.11 -0.19
CA LEU A 83 4.71 27.12 0.62
C LEU A 83 5.38 28.49 0.69
N VAL A 84 5.49 29.20 -0.45
CA VAL A 84 6.20 30.48 -0.54
C VAL A 84 5.36 31.63 0.01
N ARG A 85 4.03 31.57 -0.16
CA ARG A 85 3.10 32.64 0.28
C ARG A 85 1.97 32.07 1.14
N PRO A 86 2.27 31.55 2.36
CA PRO A 86 1.24 31.07 3.27
C PRO A 86 0.33 32.22 3.72
N ARG A 87 -0.98 31.95 3.79
CA ARG A 87 -2.01 32.92 4.18
C ARG A 87 -3.01 32.28 5.12
N MET A 88 -3.58 33.09 6.01
CA MET A 88 -4.79 32.71 6.75
C MET A 88 -6.01 33.04 5.88
N VAL A 89 -6.86 32.06 5.65
CA VAL A 89 -8.06 32.19 4.83
C VAL A 89 -9.27 31.78 5.67
N GLN A 90 -10.40 32.47 5.50
CA GLN A 90 -11.66 32.01 6.04
C GLN A 90 -12.33 31.07 5.02
N GLY A 91 -12.51 29.82 5.43
CA GLY A 91 -13.34 28.86 4.72
C GLY A 91 -14.76 28.89 5.24
N SER A 92 -15.71 28.55 4.37
CA SER A 92 -17.07 28.26 4.79
C SER A 92 -17.52 26.95 4.16
N TRP A 93 -18.16 26.10 4.95
CA TRP A 93 -18.79 24.87 4.46
C TRP A 93 -20.27 24.88 4.80
N THR A 94 -21.11 24.48 3.85
CA THR A 94 -22.57 24.37 4.04
C THR A 94 -22.97 22.92 3.78
N PRO A 95 -23.52 22.20 4.78
CA PRO A 95 -23.92 20.82 4.58
C PRO A 95 -25.05 20.72 3.55
N THR A 96 -24.97 19.69 2.71
CA THR A 96 -26.04 19.32 1.79
C THR A 96 -27.04 18.46 2.54
N VAL A 97 -28.30 18.88 2.55
CA VAL A 97 -29.44 18.13 3.09
C VAL A 97 -30.33 17.68 1.93
N HIS A 98 -31.08 16.61 2.14
CA HIS A 98 -32.09 16.16 1.22
C HIS A 98 -33.47 16.31 1.86
N ALA A 99 -34.47 16.56 1.03
CA ALA A 99 -35.87 16.52 1.41
C ALA A 99 -36.67 15.86 0.30
N ASP A 100 -37.58 14.97 0.67
CA ASP A 100 -38.50 14.33 -0.27
C ASP A 100 -39.74 15.20 -0.43
N ILE A 101 -40.01 15.62 -1.67
CA ILE A 101 -41.18 16.40 -2.05
C ILE A 101 -41.98 15.58 -3.06
N GLY A 102 -42.98 14.85 -2.56
CA GLY A 102 -43.72 13.89 -3.37
C GLY A 102 -42.80 12.76 -3.87
N PRO A 103 -42.73 12.47 -5.18
CA PRO A 103 -41.88 11.42 -5.72
C PRO A 103 -40.42 11.86 -5.99
N VAL A 104 -40.03 13.10 -5.64
CA VAL A 104 -38.71 13.66 -5.98
C VAL A 104 -37.91 13.99 -4.71
N THR A 105 -36.70 13.46 -4.61
CA THR A 105 -35.71 13.85 -3.60
C THR A 105 -34.93 15.06 -4.09
N VAL A 106 -35.05 16.18 -3.38
CA VAL A 106 -34.34 17.43 -3.68
C VAL A 106 -33.14 17.57 -2.73
N TYR A 107 -31.96 17.81 -3.30
CA TYR A 107 -30.75 18.11 -2.54
C TYR A 107 -30.49 19.62 -2.54
N GLY A 108 -30.22 20.18 -1.36
CA GLY A 108 -29.92 21.60 -1.21
C GLY A 108 -28.95 21.85 -0.06
N GLY A 109 -28.12 22.89 -0.18
CA GLY A 109 -27.31 23.35 0.96
C GLY A 109 -28.20 24.04 1.99
N ASN A 110 -28.07 23.71 3.28
CA ASN A 110 -28.79 24.41 4.34
C ASN A 110 -27.94 25.57 4.90
N PRO A 111 -28.20 26.84 4.53
CA PRO A 111 -27.36 27.97 4.94
C PRO A 111 -27.39 28.23 6.45
N ALA A 112 -28.46 27.81 7.14
CA ALA A 112 -28.57 27.93 8.59
C ALA A 112 -27.52 27.08 9.33
N TRP A 113 -26.98 26.06 8.67
CA TRP A 113 -25.94 25.18 9.21
C TRP A 113 -24.56 25.47 8.61
N ARG A 114 -24.38 26.63 7.96
CA ARG A 114 -23.09 27.04 7.43
C ARG A 114 -22.09 27.23 8.56
N VAL A 115 -20.95 26.56 8.44
CA VAL A 115 -19.83 26.71 9.39
C VAL A 115 -18.72 27.50 8.72
N THR A 116 -18.30 28.60 9.34
CA THR A 116 -17.13 29.38 8.95
C THR A 116 -15.95 29.05 9.85
N TYR A 117 -14.76 28.93 9.28
CA TYR A 117 -13.57 28.59 10.04
C TYR A 117 -12.32 29.18 9.39
N PRO A 118 -11.37 29.70 10.19
CA PRO A 118 -10.07 30.06 9.67
C PRO A 118 -9.21 28.80 9.46
N TYR A 119 -8.39 28.83 8.41
CA TYR A 119 -7.35 27.83 8.16
C TYR A 119 -6.11 28.48 7.53
N LEU A 120 -5.00 27.74 7.56
CA LEU A 120 -3.74 28.14 6.94
C LEU A 120 -3.60 27.46 5.58
N THR A 121 -3.15 28.18 4.55
CA THR A 121 -2.89 27.56 3.24
C THR A 121 -1.64 26.66 3.24
N SER A 122 -0.75 26.84 4.21
CA SER A 122 0.41 25.96 4.43
C SER A 122 0.81 26.01 5.91
N HIS A 123 1.19 24.85 6.46
CA HIS A 123 1.65 24.67 7.83
C HIS A 123 2.43 23.33 7.92
N PRO A 124 3.48 23.20 8.75
CA PRO A 124 4.28 21.98 8.84
C PRO A 124 3.47 20.73 9.17
N SER A 125 2.38 20.83 9.94
CA SER A 125 1.51 19.69 10.25
C SER A 125 0.89 19.06 9.01
N TYR A 126 0.67 19.82 7.92
CA TYR A 126 0.12 19.27 6.68
C TYR A 126 1.05 18.24 6.04
N ALA A 127 2.34 18.17 6.41
CA ALA A 127 3.22 17.05 6.06
C ALA A 127 2.60 15.69 6.43
N LEU A 128 1.82 15.62 7.51
CA LEU A 128 1.12 14.41 7.90
C LEU A 128 -0.03 14.03 6.97
N LEU A 129 -0.59 14.96 6.18
CA LEU A 129 -1.57 14.61 5.16
C LEU A 129 -0.97 13.72 4.06
N LEU A 130 0.35 13.80 3.85
CA LEU A 130 1.05 12.92 2.91
C LEU A 130 1.03 11.46 3.38
N LEU A 131 0.83 11.20 4.68
CA LEU A 131 0.64 9.84 5.19
C LEU A 131 -0.67 9.23 4.68
N ILE A 132 -1.65 10.02 4.27
CA ILE A 132 -2.86 9.48 3.64
C ILE A 132 -2.53 8.91 2.25
N THR A 133 -1.59 9.53 1.53
CA THR A 133 -1.16 9.09 0.19
C THR A 133 -0.08 8.01 0.24
N ALA A 134 0.82 8.06 1.24
CA ALA A 134 2.00 7.20 1.35
C ALA A 134 1.74 5.68 1.26
N PRO A 135 0.62 5.13 1.76
CA PRO A 135 0.31 3.70 1.60
C PRO A 135 0.27 3.23 0.14
N ILE A 136 -0.12 4.08 -0.81
CA ILE A 136 -0.24 3.71 -2.23
C ILE A 136 1.13 3.31 -2.81
N PRO A 137 2.15 4.19 -2.85
CA PRO A 137 3.46 3.82 -3.34
C PRO A 137 4.18 2.81 -2.42
N ALA A 138 3.91 2.83 -1.11
CA ALA A 138 4.47 1.83 -0.19
C ALA A 138 4.03 0.40 -0.55
N VAL A 139 2.74 0.20 -0.82
CA VAL A 139 2.21 -1.11 -1.23
C VAL A 139 2.72 -1.48 -2.62
N MET A 140 2.78 -0.54 -3.57
CA MET A 140 3.35 -0.81 -4.90
C MET A 140 4.78 -1.33 -4.82
N TRP A 141 5.61 -0.74 -3.97
CA TRP A 141 6.98 -1.22 -3.75
C TRP A 141 7.01 -2.55 -2.99
N ALA A 142 6.30 -2.65 -1.87
CA ALA A 142 6.33 -3.83 -1.00
C ALA A 142 5.78 -5.08 -1.70
N ALA A 143 4.66 -4.96 -2.42
CA ALA A 143 4.02 -6.07 -3.14
C ALA A 143 4.83 -6.52 -4.36
N THR A 144 5.79 -5.71 -4.83
CA THR A 144 6.61 -6.02 -6.00
C THR A 144 8.07 -6.22 -5.68
N ALA A 145 8.50 -6.15 -4.42
CA ALA A 145 9.92 -6.20 -4.05
C ALA A 145 10.61 -7.49 -4.51
N ASN A 146 9.90 -8.63 -4.40
CA ASN A 146 10.40 -9.94 -4.78
C ASN A 146 9.81 -10.46 -6.09
N GLN A 147 8.99 -9.67 -6.78
CA GLN A 147 8.40 -10.06 -8.06
C GLN A 147 9.41 -9.97 -9.21
N GLY A 148 9.13 -10.63 -10.32
CA GLY A 148 9.96 -10.48 -11.52
C GLY A 148 9.72 -9.15 -12.26
N ASP A 149 10.39 -9.00 -13.39
CA ASP A 149 10.58 -7.75 -14.13
C ASP A 149 9.28 -7.19 -14.76
N SER A 150 8.22 -7.99 -14.88
CA SER A 150 6.92 -7.52 -15.41
C SER A 150 6.27 -6.51 -14.47
N THR A 151 6.58 -6.60 -13.18
CA THR A 151 6.08 -5.69 -12.15
C THR A 151 7.02 -4.51 -11.89
N PHE A 152 8.14 -4.41 -12.63
CA PHE A 152 9.17 -3.40 -12.41
C PHE A 152 8.64 -1.96 -12.44
N TYR A 153 7.70 -1.67 -13.36
CA TYR A 153 7.03 -0.38 -13.42
C TYR A 153 6.42 0.03 -12.07
N TRP A 154 5.70 -0.88 -11.41
CA TRP A 154 5.07 -0.64 -10.12
C TRP A 154 6.11 -0.49 -9.02
N ARG A 155 7.20 -1.26 -9.05
CA ARG A 155 8.31 -1.12 -8.11
C ARG A 155 8.96 0.26 -8.23
N ALA A 156 9.24 0.70 -9.46
CA ALA A 156 9.79 2.02 -9.75
C ALA A 156 8.84 3.14 -9.29
N CYS A 157 7.55 3.03 -9.60
CA CYS A 157 6.53 3.97 -9.10
C CYS A 157 6.49 4.01 -7.57
N GLY A 158 6.55 2.86 -6.90
CA GLY A 158 6.57 2.79 -5.44
C GLY A 158 7.77 3.52 -4.84
N ILE A 159 8.98 3.29 -5.36
CA ILE A 159 10.20 3.96 -4.90
C ILE A 159 10.11 5.48 -5.17
N VAL A 160 9.79 5.87 -6.39
CA VAL A 160 9.68 7.28 -6.81
C VAL A 160 8.63 8.01 -5.98
N GLY A 161 7.46 7.42 -5.78
CA GLY A 161 6.37 8.02 -5.01
C GLY A 161 6.75 8.27 -3.57
N LEU A 162 7.45 7.32 -2.93
CA LEU A 162 7.99 7.50 -1.58
C LEU A 162 9.02 8.63 -1.51
N ILE A 163 9.92 8.73 -2.51
CA ILE A 163 10.91 9.81 -2.60
C ILE A 163 10.24 11.17 -2.76
N ILE A 164 9.26 11.30 -3.66
CA ILE A 164 8.51 12.56 -3.87
C ILE A 164 7.79 12.98 -2.59
N ILE A 165 7.10 12.03 -1.93
CA ILE A 165 6.40 12.29 -0.66
C ILE A 165 7.39 12.76 0.41
N ALA A 166 8.53 12.09 0.57
CA ALA A 166 9.57 12.49 1.51
C ALA A 166 10.11 13.88 1.19
N GLY A 167 10.35 14.18 -0.09
CA GLY A 167 10.79 15.49 -0.57
C GLY A 167 9.76 16.60 -0.30
N MET A 168 8.47 16.31 -0.47
CA MET A 168 7.38 17.26 -0.14
C MET A 168 7.27 17.53 1.35
N ALA A 169 7.37 16.49 2.19
CA ALA A 169 7.39 16.65 3.63
C ALA A 169 8.58 17.52 4.06
N LEU A 170 9.77 17.22 3.53
CA LEU A 170 11.00 17.98 3.81
C LEU A 170 10.90 19.43 3.36
N THR A 171 10.50 19.69 2.11
CA THR A 171 10.35 21.06 1.58
C THR A 171 9.36 21.89 2.40
N ARG A 172 8.27 21.29 2.89
CA ARG A 172 7.31 21.96 3.79
C ARG A 172 7.94 22.34 5.14
N VAL A 173 8.71 21.43 5.74
CA VAL A 173 9.44 21.70 7.00
C VAL A 173 10.50 22.79 6.81
N LEU A 174 11.29 22.70 5.73
CA LEU A 174 12.31 23.69 5.39
C LEU A 174 11.71 25.07 5.11
N ALA A 175 10.63 25.14 4.32
CA ALA A 175 9.92 26.39 4.03
C ALA A 175 9.46 27.10 5.30
N TRP A 176 8.98 26.35 6.28
CA TRP A 176 8.44 26.90 7.52
C TRP A 176 9.52 27.27 8.55
N TYR A 177 10.45 26.36 8.83
CA TYR A 177 11.40 26.54 9.94
C TYR A 177 12.72 27.20 9.52
N VAL A 178 13.23 26.88 8.32
CA VAL A 178 14.52 27.38 7.82
C VAL A 178 14.33 28.68 7.07
N PHE A 179 13.55 28.66 5.99
CA PHE A 179 13.34 29.84 5.15
C PHE A 179 12.32 30.83 5.74
N ARG A 180 11.45 30.35 6.64
CA ARG A 180 10.43 31.14 7.35
C ARG A 180 9.52 31.93 6.39
N PHE A 181 9.19 31.33 5.25
CA PHE A 181 8.37 31.98 4.23
C PHE A 181 7.00 32.40 4.80
N GLY A 182 6.59 33.64 4.49
CA GLY A 182 5.31 34.25 4.89
C GLY A 182 5.06 34.40 6.40
N ARG A 183 6.04 34.10 7.27
CA ARG A 183 5.88 34.19 8.74
C ARG A 183 5.57 35.61 9.20
N ARG A 184 6.20 36.62 8.60
CA ARG A 184 5.92 38.04 8.88
C ARG A 184 4.47 38.43 8.57
N GLN A 185 3.92 37.98 7.44
CA GLN A 185 2.54 38.28 7.04
C GLN A 185 1.52 37.59 7.96
N LEU A 186 1.83 36.36 8.40
CA LEU A 186 1.06 35.64 9.40
C LEU A 186 1.08 36.36 10.74
N ASP A 187 2.25 36.76 11.24
CA ASP A 187 2.38 37.46 12.52
C ASP A 187 1.60 38.79 12.53
N THR A 188 1.61 39.54 11.41
CA THR A 188 0.79 40.75 11.26
C THR A 188 -0.71 40.46 11.30
N GLN A 189 -1.18 39.38 10.65
CA GLN A 189 -2.59 38.97 10.68
C GLN A 189 -3.04 38.49 12.07
N LEU A 190 -2.11 38.02 12.90
CA LEU A 190 -2.38 37.47 14.24
C LEU A 190 -2.27 38.49 15.37
N HIS A 191 -1.63 39.63 15.14
CA HIS A 191 -1.36 40.65 16.16
C HIS A 191 -2.64 41.21 16.84
N GLY A 192 -3.81 41.05 16.20
CA GLY A 192 -5.11 41.48 16.73
C GLY A 192 -5.93 40.41 17.47
N LEU A 193 -5.50 39.15 17.53
CA LEU A 193 -6.36 38.04 17.97
C LEU A 193 -6.22 37.61 19.45
N GLY A 194 -5.35 38.22 20.25
CA GLY A 194 -5.21 37.89 21.70
C GLY A 194 -4.81 36.44 22.03
N ILE A 195 -4.55 35.61 21.02
CA ILE A 195 -4.21 34.19 21.12
C ILE A 195 -2.73 34.02 20.76
N SER A 196 -1.99 33.27 21.57
CA SER A 196 -0.58 32.98 21.26
C SER A 196 -0.42 32.16 19.98
N GLN A 197 0.57 32.49 19.16
CA GLN A 197 0.86 31.82 17.87
C GLN A 197 0.97 30.29 18.01
N ARG A 198 1.55 29.81 19.12
CA ARG A 198 1.70 28.38 19.43
C ARG A 198 0.36 27.69 19.65
N ARG A 199 -0.54 28.32 20.43
CA ARG A 199 -1.88 27.78 20.70
C ARG A 199 -2.74 27.80 19.43
N LEU A 200 -2.59 28.85 18.62
CA LEU A 200 -3.28 28.95 17.34
C LEU A 200 -2.82 27.86 16.35
N GLY A 201 -1.51 27.69 16.15
CA GLY A 201 -1.00 26.64 15.26
C GLY A 201 -1.39 25.24 15.73
N TRP A 202 -1.43 25.01 17.04
CA TRP A 202 -1.93 23.77 17.60
C TRP A 202 -3.41 23.52 17.30
N GLU A 203 -4.29 24.46 17.67
CA GLU A 203 -5.73 24.29 17.52
C GLU A 203 -6.18 24.36 16.06
N ILE A 204 -5.57 25.21 15.22
CA ILE A 204 -5.95 25.39 13.81
C ILE A 204 -5.38 24.31 12.90
N ALA A 205 -4.13 23.92 13.10
CA ALA A 205 -3.42 23.10 12.12
C ALA A 205 -3.00 21.72 12.65
N TRP A 206 -2.40 21.58 13.83
CA TRP A 206 -1.94 20.27 14.32
C TRP A 206 -3.10 19.35 14.70
N LYS A 207 -3.96 19.79 15.60
CA LYS A 207 -5.02 18.96 16.18
C LYS A 207 -5.99 18.40 15.12
N PRO A 208 -6.51 19.19 14.17
CA PRO A 208 -7.39 18.65 13.12
C PRO A 208 -6.70 17.64 12.22
N VAL A 209 -5.43 17.88 11.87
CA VAL A 209 -4.66 16.98 11.01
C VAL A 209 -4.38 15.65 11.70
N LEU A 210 -3.93 15.69 12.96
CA LEU A 210 -3.67 14.48 13.75
C LEU A 210 -4.93 13.63 13.89
N VAL A 211 -6.07 14.26 14.23
CA VAL A 211 -7.34 13.54 14.34
C VAL A 211 -7.75 12.93 13.01
N LEU A 212 -7.62 13.67 11.90
CA LEU A 212 -7.95 13.15 10.56
C LEU A 212 -7.09 11.94 10.22
N VAL A 213 -5.76 12.04 10.36
CA VAL A 213 -4.82 10.96 10.03
C VAL A 213 -5.08 9.73 10.90
N ILE A 214 -5.22 9.91 12.22
CA ILE A 214 -5.51 8.81 13.15
C ILE A 214 -6.83 8.14 12.77
N LEU A 215 -7.88 8.92 12.50
CA LEU A 215 -9.18 8.37 12.13
C LEU A 215 -9.11 7.58 10.83
N MET A 216 -8.47 8.12 9.79
CA MET A 216 -8.33 7.43 8.50
C MET A 216 -7.57 6.12 8.63
N TYR A 217 -6.45 6.12 9.37
CA TYR A 217 -5.69 4.91 9.62
C TYR A 217 -6.44 3.93 10.52
N ALA A 218 -7.14 4.39 11.56
CA ALA A 218 -7.93 3.50 12.42
C ALA A 218 -9.04 2.79 11.64
N VAL A 219 -9.78 3.51 10.78
CA VAL A 219 -10.87 2.95 9.97
C VAL A 219 -10.38 1.88 9.00
N VAL A 220 -9.16 2.00 8.47
CA VAL A 220 -8.60 1.05 7.49
C VAL A 220 -7.79 -0.05 8.19
N CYS A 221 -6.86 0.29 9.06
CA CYS A 221 -5.93 -0.65 9.66
C CYS A 221 -6.56 -1.56 10.71
N ILE A 222 -7.58 -1.11 11.46
CA ILE A 222 -8.22 -1.98 12.47
C ILE A 222 -8.93 -3.17 11.80
N PRO A 223 -9.80 -2.99 10.78
CA PRO A 223 -10.39 -4.11 10.06
C PRO A 223 -9.35 -5.00 9.39
N LEU A 224 -8.33 -4.43 8.73
CA LEU A 224 -7.26 -5.20 8.09
C LEU A 224 -6.46 -6.04 9.10
N ALA A 225 -6.12 -5.47 10.26
CA ALA A 225 -5.45 -6.20 11.33
C ALA A 225 -6.34 -7.33 11.86
N GLY A 226 -7.65 -7.09 12.00
CA GLY A 226 -8.62 -8.12 12.39
C GLY A 226 -8.70 -9.27 11.37
N LEU A 227 -8.74 -8.95 10.07
CA LEU A 227 -8.73 -9.94 8.99
C LEU A 227 -7.42 -10.74 8.96
N TRP A 228 -6.28 -10.06 9.06
CA TRP A 228 -4.97 -10.70 9.10
C TRP A 228 -4.81 -11.61 10.32
N LEU A 229 -5.22 -11.19 11.52
CA LEU A 229 -5.19 -12.04 12.71
C LEU A 229 -6.11 -13.26 12.58
N LYS A 230 -7.28 -13.09 11.95
CA LYS A 230 -8.21 -14.19 11.67
C LYS A 230 -7.57 -15.21 10.72
N GLU A 231 -6.94 -14.73 9.66
CA GLU A 231 -6.21 -15.56 8.69
C GLU A 231 -5.05 -16.30 9.36
N GLN A 232 -4.21 -15.62 10.15
CA GLN A 232 -3.12 -16.26 10.88
C GLN A 232 -3.60 -17.35 11.85
N ARG A 233 -4.73 -17.12 12.54
CA ARG A 233 -5.36 -18.14 13.40
C ARG A 233 -5.89 -19.33 12.58
N ALA A 234 -6.50 -19.07 11.42
CA ALA A 234 -6.99 -20.11 10.53
C ALA A 234 -5.83 -20.98 10.01
N ILE A 235 -4.74 -20.36 9.55
CA ILE A 235 -3.51 -21.05 9.13
C ILE A 235 -2.93 -21.85 10.30
N ALA A 236 -2.84 -21.26 11.50
CA ALA A 236 -2.31 -21.94 12.67
C ALA A 236 -3.16 -23.14 13.15
N ALA A 237 -4.44 -23.17 12.82
CA ALA A 237 -5.34 -24.28 13.10
C ALA A 237 -5.25 -25.41 12.07
N LEU A 238 -4.68 -25.17 10.88
CA LEU A 238 -4.50 -26.22 9.88
C LEU A 238 -3.58 -27.33 10.41
N PRO A 239 -3.89 -28.60 10.14
CA PRO A 239 -3.00 -29.69 10.50
C PRO A 239 -1.66 -29.59 9.77
N VAL A 240 -0.59 -30.03 10.44
CA VAL A 240 0.74 -30.16 9.82
C VAL A 240 0.71 -31.36 8.90
N VAL A 241 1.28 -31.19 7.71
CA VAL A 241 1.25 -32.20 6.65
C VAL A 241 2.05 -33.44 7.05
N THR A 242 1.54 -34.61 6.65
CA THR A 242 2.20 -35.91 6.72
C THR A 242 2.18 -36.57 5.35
N ALA A 243 3.02 -37.57 5.12
CA ALA A 243 3.00 -38.31 3.86
C ALA A 243 1.65 -39.01 3.58
N ALA A 244 0.90 -39.39 4.63
CA ALA A 244 -0.43 -39.99 4.51
C ALA A 244 -1.50 -39.01 3.99
N ASP A 245 -1.25 -37.70 4.05
CA ASP A 245 -2.19 -36.71 3.52
C ASP A 245 -2.29 -36.77 1.98
N ALA A 246 -1.43 -37.54 1.29
CA ALA A 246 -1.57 -37.83 -0.14
C ALA A 246 -2.95 -38.45 -0.50
N GLU A 247 -3.61 -39.11 0.46
CA GLU A 247 -4.98 -39.64 0.29
C GLU A 247 -6.09 -38.57 0.45
N HIS A 248 -5.73 -37.32 0.79
CA HIS A 248 -6.64 -36.21 1.08
C HIS A 248 -6.42 -35.00 0.15
N PRO A 249 -6.53 -35.17 -1.19
CA PRO A 249 -6.35 -34.08 -2.13
C PRO A 249 -7.42 -33.00 -1.95
N GLY A 250 -7.03 -31.75 -2.18
CA GLY A 250 -7.91 -30.59 -2.05
C GLY A 250 -7.83 -29.88 -0.70
N GLU A 251 -7.30 -30.53 0.33
CA GLU A 251 -7.19 -29.96 1.67
C GLU A 251 -5.96 -29.06 1.84
N TYR A 252 -6.09 -28.03 2.67
CA TYR A 252 -4.99 -27.14 3.02
C TYR A 252 -4.25 -27.66 4.25
N ARG A 253 -2.92 -27.76 4.13
CA ARG A 253 -2.04 -28.27 5.19
C ARG A 253 -0.88 -27.31 5.42
N ARG A 254 -0.37 -27.28 6.66
CA ARG A 254 0.89 -26.58 6.98
C ARG A 254 2.07 -27.48 6.71
N VAL A 255 3.07 -26.97 6.01
CA VAL A 255 4.36 -27.65 5.82
C VAL A 255 5.32 -27.14 6.88
N LYS A 256 5.89 -28.06 7.67
CA LYS A 256 6.96 -27.77 8.62
C LYS A 256 7.98 -28.89 8.57
N GLY A 257 9.21 -28.57 8.17
CA GLY A 257 10.26 -29.57 8.06
C GLY A 257 11.59 -29.02 7.56
N THR A 258 12.55 -29.92 7.39
CA THR A 258 13.90 -29.58 6.94
C THR A 258 13.96 -29.63 5.42
N VAL A 259 14.48 -28.60 4.77
CA VAL A 259 14.71 -28.59 3.31
C VAL A 259 15.68 -29.72 2.96
N ALA A 260 15.22 -30.67 2.14
CA ALA A 260 15.93 -31.91 1.83
C ALA A 260 16.59 -31.90 0.44
N SER A 261 16.31 -30.89 -0.38
CA SER A 261 16.85 -30.77 -1.74
C SER A 261 17.20 -29.32 -2.07
N LYS A 262 17.99 -29.13 -3.13
CA LYS A 262 18.11 -27.81 -3.75
C LYS A 262 16.79 -27.48 -4.47
N PRO A 263 16.33 -26.22 -4.43
CA PRO A 263 15.24 -25.76 -5.28
C PRO A 263 15.45 -26.11 -6.75
N VAL A 264 14.39 -26.62 -7.38
CA VAL A 264 14.30 -26.79 -8.83
C VAL A 264 13.47 -25.65 -9.38
N TYR A 265 13.92 -25.08 -10.50
CA TYR A 265 13.26 -23.98 -11.19
C TYR A 265 13.02 -24.40 -12.64
N TRP A 266 11.78 -24.64 -13.01
CA TRP A 266 11.39 -25.08 -14.35
C TRP A 266 10.98 -23.92 -15.26
N ALA A 267 11.47 -22.71 -14.95
CA ALA A 267 11.18 -21.52 -15.75
C ALA A 267 11.49 -21.78 -17.25
N PRO A 268 10.52 -21.59 -18.16
CA PRO A 268 10.75 -21.77 -19.58
C PRO A 268 11.65 -20.63 -20.08
N LEU A 269 12.94 -20.90 -20.31
CA LEU A 269 13.86 -20.23 -21.25
C LEU A 269 13.69 -18.69 -21.42
N GLY A 270 13.40 -17.96 -20.35
CA GLY A 270 13.01 -16.54 -20.41
C GLY A 270 14.11 -15.59 -20.84
N LEU A 271 14.41 -15.52 -22.13
CA LEU A 271 15.32 -14.53 -22.70
C LEU A 271 14.53 -13.23 -22.93
N GLY A 272 14.62 -12.29 -21.99
CA GLY A 272 14.06 -10.94 -22.12
C GLY A 272 13.37 -10.43 -20.86
N ARG A 273 12.96 -9.16 -20.91
CA ARG A 273 12.21 -8.51 -19.84
C ARG A 273 10.88 -9.25 -19.62
N GLY A 274 10.64 -9.71 -18.40
CA GLY A 274 9.48 -10.56 -18.10
C GLY A 274 9.83 -12.04 -17.93
N GLY A 275 11.00 -12.47 -18.42
CA GLY A 275 11.45 -13.87 -18.42
C GLY A 275 11.75 -14.47 -17.04
N ASN A 276 11.70 -13.67 -15.98
CA ASN A 276 11.78 -14.12 -14.59
C ASN A 276 10.42 -14.15 -13.89
N ASN A 277 9.29 -13.89 -14.58
CA ASN A 277 7.94 -13.89 -13.99
C ASN A 277 7.22 -15.22 -14.09
N TYR A 278 7.91 -16.29 -14.49
CA TYR A 278 7.30 -17.60 -14.58
C TYR A 278 7.08 -18.17 -13.18
N ALA A 279 5.91 -18.77 -12.98
CA ALA A 279 5.69 -19.79 -11.96
C ALA A 279 6.27 -21.12 -12.46
N GLY A 280 6.52 -22.07 -11.56
CA GLY A 280 7.32 -23.25 -11.89
C GLY A 280 8.57 -23.39 -11.05
N ALA A 281 8.41 -23.52 -9.73
CA ALA A 281 9.51 -23.90 -8.86
C ALA A 281 9.05 -24.98 -7.88
N GLY A 282 9.99 -25.76 -7.36
CA GLY A 282 9.69 -26.80 -6.39
C GLY A 282 10.86 -27.10 -5.46
N VAL A 283 10.55 -27.65 -4.30
CA VAL A 283 11.56 -28.12 -3.34
C VAL A 283 11.01 -29.28 -2.51
N LEU A 284 11.87 -30.24 -2.20
CA LEU A 284 11.58 -31.29 -1.21
C LEU A 284 11.86 -30.82 0.21
N VAL A 285 10.95 -31.20 1.10
CA VAL A 285 11.02 -30.97 2.54
C VAL A 285 10.87 -32.30 3.26
N ALA A 286 11.86 -32.67 4.06
CA ALA A 286 11.77 -33.83 4.95
C ALA A 286 10.85 -33.50 6.13
N LEU A 287 9.83 -34.34 6.34
CA LEU A 287 8.81 -34.15 7.36
C LEU A 287 9.26 -34.79 8.68
N ALA A 288 8.95 -34.13 9.81
CA ALA A 288 9.27 -34.65 11.13
C ALA A 288 8.51 -35.96 11.47
N SER A 289 7.35 -36.16 10.85
CA SER A 289 6.54 -37.38 10.94
C SER A 289 7.09 -38.56 10.13
N GLY A 290 8.15 -38.35 9.34
CA GLY A 290 8.63 -39.29 8.34
C GLY A 290 8.05 -39.00 6.95
N GLY A 291 8.77 -39.43 5.91
CA GLY A 291 8.43 -39.14 4.53
C GLY A 291 8.78 -37.71 4.09
N GLU A 292 8.28 -37.31 2.94
CA GLU A 292 8.62 -36.03 2.31
C GLU A 292 7.38 -35.26 1.85
N ALA A 293 7.50 -33.93 1.83
CA ALA A 293 6.59 -33.05 1.10
C ALA A 293 7.30 -32.47 -0.11
N LEU A 294 6.76 -32.70 -1.30
CA LEU A 294 7.11 -31.96 -2.51
C LEU A 294 6.26 -30.71 -2.58
N VAL A 295 6.91 -29.56 -2.40
CA VAL A 295 6.25 -28.26 -2.35
C VAL A 295 6.47 -27.56 -3.69
N LEU A 296 5.40 -27.26 -4.41
CA LEU A 296 5.40 -26.68 -5.75
C LEU A 296 4.81 -25.26 -5.75
N ALA A 297 5.43 -24.34 -6.47
CA ALA A 297 5.01 -22.95 -6.64
C ALA A 297 4.26 -22.76 -7.96
N ASP A 298 2.94 -22.95 -7.91
CA ASP A 298 1.99 -22.74 -9.02
C ASP A 298 1.49 -21.29 -9.04
N SER A 299 1.06 -20.80 -7.88
CA SER A 299 0.46 -19.46 -7.70
C SER A 299 1.50 -18.36 -7.41
N MET A 300 2.79 -18.65 -7.61
CA MET A 300 3.89 -17.81 -7.16
C MET A 300 4.99 -17.76 -8.23
N ALA A 301 5.47 -16.56 -8.55
CA ALA A 301 6.59 -16.39 -9.46
C ALA A 301 7.89 -16.92 -8.85
N VAL A 302 8.81 -17.43 -9.68
CA VAL A 302 10.12 -17.94 -9.25
C VAL A 302 10.89 -16.95 -8.33
N PRO A 303 10.90 -15.63 -8.58
CA PRO A 303 11.49 -14.65 -7.68
C PRO A 303 10.88 -14.62 -6.27
N ASP A 304 9.57 -14.75 -6.14
CA ASP A 304 8.91 -14.86 -4.83
C ASP A 304 9.29 -16.17 -4.14
N PHE A 305 9.38 -17.26 -4.89
CA PHE A 305 9.83 -18.54 -4.34
C PHE A 305 11.28 -18.45 -3.84
N LYS A 306 12.15 -17.75 -4.57
CA LYS A 306 13.52 -17.42 -4.10
C LYS A 306 13.48 -16.58 -2.83
N GLY A 307 12.60 -15.58 -2.76
CA GLY A 307 12.38 -14.78 -1.56
C GLY A 307 11.91 -15.61 -0.36
N MET A 308 10.99 -16.56 -0.56
CA MET A 308 10.58 -17.52 0.47
C MET A 308 11.77 -18.38 0.91
N MET A 309 12.53 -18.94 -0.03
CA MET A 309 13.70 -19.77 0.27
C MET A 309 14.81 -18.99 1.00
N SER A 310 14.96 -17.68 0.76
CA SER A 310 15.92 -16.84 1.51
C SER A 310 15.57 -16.66 2.98
N ARG A 311 14.32 -16.94 3.38
CA ARG A 311 13.86 -16.89 4.78
C ARG A 311 14.04 -18.24 5.50
N VAL A 312 14.51 -19.27 4.81
CA VAL A 312 14.84 -20.56 5.43
C VAL A 312 16.08 -20.38 6.29
N HIS A 313 15.89 -20.37 7.60
CA HIS A 313 16.96 -20.31 8.59
C HIS A 313 17.16 -21.69 9.21
N ASN A 314 18.42 -22.09 9.42
CA ASN A 314 18.80 -23.41 9.95
C ASN A 314 18.20 -24.60 9.16
N GLY A 315 17.96 -24.41 7.85
CA GLY A 315 17.38 -25.43 6.98
C GLY A 315 15.89 -25.72 7.21
N GLN A 316 15.21 -24.99 8.10
CA GLN A 316 13.79 -25.21 8.39
C GLN A 316 12.89 -24.37 7.50
N LEU A 317 11.96 -25.02 6.80
CA LEU A 317 10.90 -24.37 6.05
C LEU A 317 9.59 -24.44 6.84
N THR A 318 8.88 -23.31 6.89
CA THR A 318 7.47 -23.25 7.30
C THR A 318 6.68 -22.61 6.18
N ALA A 319 5.64 -23.29 5.71
CA ALA A 319 4.80 -22.83 4.61
C ALA A 319 3.37 -23.39 4.74
N THR A 320 2.48 -22.96 3.85
CA THR A 320 1.13 -23.51 3.74
C THR A 320 0.84 -23.85 2.28
N GLY A 321 0.16 -24.96 2.05
CA GLY A 321 -0.18 -25.38 0.70
C GLY A 321 -1.42 -26.26 0.64
N LYS A 322 -1.97 -26.36 -0.56
CA LYS A 322 -3.08 -27.25 -0.89
C LYS A 322 -2.51 -28.58 -1.36
N VAL A 323 -2.93 -29.68 -0.74
CA VAL A 323 -2.55 -31.03 -1.17
C VAL A 323 -3.18 -31.31 -2.52
N ILE A 324 -2.40 -31.90 -3.42
CA ILE A 324 -2.86 -32.37 -4.72
C ILE A 324 -2.59 -33.86 -4.89
N ASP A 325 -3.41 -34.50 -5.70
CA ASP A 325 -3.30 -35.89 -6.11
C ASP A 325 -2.17 -36.09 -7.11
N ALA A 326 -2.10 -35.24 -8.14
CA ALA A 326 -1.07 -35.30 -9.17
C ALA A 326 -0.86 -33.94 -9.84
N VAL A 327 0.34 -33.74 -10.40
CA VAL A 327 0.59 -32.61 -11.30
C VAL A 327 -0.19 -32.80 -12.61
N THR A 328 -1.13 -31.88 -12.85
CA THR A 328 -2.01 -31.89 -14.04
C THR A 328 -1.26 -31.55 -15.34
N PRO A 329 -1.78 -31.96 -16.52
CA PRO A 329 -1.17 -31.61 -17.81
C PRO A 329 -1.00 -30.10 -18.02
N ASP A 330 -1.96 -29.29 -17.56
CA ASP A 330 -1.89 -27.83 -17.66
C ASP A 330 -0.75 -27.28 -16.80
N GLN A 331 -0.56 -27.79 -15.58
CA GLN A 331 0.56 -27.37 -14.73
C GLN A 331 1.91 -27.76 -15.33
N ARG A 332 2.03 -28.91 -15.99
CA ARG A 332 3.24 -29.27 -16.75
C ARG A 332 3.47 -28.33 -17.92
N LYS A 333 2.40 -28.00 -18.67
CA LYS A 333 2.46 -27.14 -19.85
C LYS A 333 2.82 -25.69 -19.49
N TYR A 334 2.19 -25.13 -18.46
CA TYR A 334 2.30 -23.70 -18.14
C TYR A 334 3.36 -23.38 -17.08
N TYR A 335 3.67 -24.31 -16.18
CA TYR A 335 4.65 -24.12 -15.11
C TYR A 335 5.87 -25.03 -15.22
N GLY A 336 5.88 -25.97 -16.18
CA GLY A 336 7.01 -26.86 -16.41
C GLY A 336 7.23 -27.88 -15.29
N PHE A 337 6.26 -28.08 -14.39
CA PHE A 337 6.42 -29.01 -13.28
C PHE A 337 6.79 -30.41 -13.76
N ASP A 338 7.90 -30.90 -13.23
CA ASP A 338 8.45 -32.21 -13.51
C ASP A 338 8.84 -32.87 -12.19
N GLU A 339 8.02 -33.82 -11.75
CA GLU A 339 8.25 -34.55 -10.49
C GLU A 339 9.51 -35.42 -10.56
N ASP A 340 9.89 -35.86 -11.76
CA ASP A 340 11.09 -36.69 -12.00
C ASP A 340 12.39 -35.89 -11.83
N ALA A 341 12.30 -34.56 -11.73
CA ALA A 341 13.42 -33.71 -11.37
C ALA A 341 13.85 -33.87 -9.90
N PHE A 342 13.11 -34.63 -9.10
CA PHE A 342 13.45 -34.98 -7.72
C PHE A 342 13.73 -36.48 -7.58
N PRO A 343 14.48 -36.89 -6.54
CA PRO A 343 14.67 -38.30 -6.22
C PRO A 343 13.36 -39.07 -6.07
N VAL A 344 13.39 -40.39 -6.27
CA VAL A 344 12.23 -41.26 -6.04
C VAL A 344 11.71 -41.12 -4.61
N PRO A 345 10.38 -41.11 -4.38
CA PRO A 345 9.81 -41.04 -3.03
C PRO A 345 10.38 -42.11 -2.08
N PRO A 346 10.66 -41.77 -0.81
CA PRO A 346 11.08 -42.75 0.18
C PRO A 346 9.94 -43.74 0.49
N SER A 347 10.27 -44.88 1.11
CA SER A 347 9.26 -45.89 1.52
C SER A 347 8.21 -45.35 2.49
N ALA A 348 8.54 -44.29 3.23
CA ALA A 348 7.62 -43.57 4.11
C ALA A 348 6.62 -42.67 3.36
N GLY A 349 6.73 -42.56 2.02
CA GLY A 349 5.81 -41.83 1.16
C GLY A 349 6.21 -40.37 0.90
N ARG A 350 5.53 -39.78 -0.09
CA ARG A 350 5.64 -38.36 -0.47
C ARG A 350 4.25 -37.79 -0.71
N VAL A 351 4.01 -36.61 -0.17
CA VAL A 351 2.81 -35.79 -0.43
C VAL A 351 3.18 -34.60 -1.31
N VAL A 352 2.33 -34.25 -2.27
CA VAL A 352 2.57 -33.11 -3.16
C VAL A 352 1.64 -31.96 -2.76
N LEU A 353 2.20 -30.75 -2.62
CA LEU A 353 1.44 -29.56 -2.25
C LEU A 353 1.71 -28.40 -3.20
N LEU A 354 0.65 -27.69 -3.56
CA LEU A 354 0.74 -26.38 -4.20
C LEU A 354 0.79 -25.30 -3.14
N LEU A 355 1.83 -24.46 -3.16
CA LEU A 355 1.93 -23.29 -2.30
C LEU A 355 0.78 -22.33 -2.57
N SER A 356 0.12 -21.89 -1.50
CA SER A 356 -1.02 -20.96 -1.58
C SER A 356 -0.60 -19.50 -1.36
N GLN A 357 0.46 -19.27 -0.57
CA GLN A 357 1.27 -18.04 -0.40
C GLN A 357 2.17 -18.24 0.85
N PRO A 358 3.34 -17.59 0.95
CA PRO A 358 4.34 -17.82 1.99
C PRO A 358 4.08 -17.07 3.29
#